data_AF-A0A820RX86-F1
#
_entry.id   AF-A0A820RX86-F1
#
_cell.length_a   1.000
_cell.length_b   1.000
_cell.length_c   1.000
_cell.angle_alpha   90.00
_cell.angle_beta   90.00
_cell.angle_gamma   90.00
#
_symmetry.space_group_name_H-M   'P 1'
#
loop_
_entity.id
_entity.type
_entity.pdbx_description
1 polymer ?
#
loop_
_entity_poly.entity_id
_entity_poly.type
_entity_poly.pdbx_seq_one_letter_code
_entity_poly.pdbx_strand_id
1 'polypeptide(L)'
;MAQLNIINEFEHNYRQEKAIWWYTRECFTYEILNRALRTLDADTIINMGFFIHDLHQQIVQLHEQQLPYYRGKLLVVYHHQ
;
A
#
# COMPACT_ATOMS: atom_id res chain seq x y z
N MET A 1 -24.04 4.47 -3.24
CA MET A 1 -23.71 4.38 -4.68
C MET A 1 -22.21 4.53 -4.97
N ALA A 2 -21.47 5.46 -4.33
CA ALA A 2 -20.06 5.71 -4.67
C ALA A 2 -19.08 4.55 -4.35
N GLN A 3 -19.22 3.91 -3.18
CA GLN A 3 -18.30 2.81 -2.79
C GLN A 3 -18.43 1.57 -3.68
N LEU A 4 -19.64 1.21 -4.12
CA LEU A 4 -19.86 0.05 -4.97
C LEU A 4 -19.17 0.20 -6.33
N ASN A 5 -19.17 1.42 -6.88
CA ASN A 5 -18.45 1.72 -8.13
C ASN A 5 -16.94 1.55 -7.97
N ILE A 6 -16.38 1.93 -6.82
CA ILE A 6 -14.94 1.78 -6.54
C ILE A 6 -14.57 0.31 -6.36
N ILE A 7 -15.44 -0.50 -5.74
CA ILE A 7 -15.26 -1.94 -5.63
C ILE A 7 -15.26 -2.57 -7.03
N ASN A 8 -16.24 -2.23 -7.87
CA ASN A 8 -16.27 -2.72 -9.25
C ASN A 8 -15.03 -2.27 -10.04
N GLU A 9 -14.60 -1.02 -9.87
CA GLU A 9 -13.37 -0.50 -10.48
C GLU A 9 -12.15 -1.29 -10.04
N PHE A 10 -12.06 -1.61 -8.75
CA PHE A 10 -11.00 -2.45 -8.20
C PHE A 10 -11.03 -3.84 -8.83
N GLU A 11 -12.18 -4.53 -8.80
CA GLU A 11 -12.30 -5.88 -9.35
C GLU A 11 -11.91 -5.97 -10.83
N HIS A 12 -12.25 -4.97 -11.65
CA HIS A 12 -12.00 -5.01 -13.09
C HIS A 12 -10.65 -4.42 -13.51
N ASN A 13 -10.13 -3.44 -12.75
CA ASN A 13 -8.95 -2.66 -13.16
C ASN A 13 -7.75 -2.87 -12.23
N TYR A 14 -7.90 -3.63 -11.14
CA TYR A 14 -6.79 -3.95 -10.27
C TYR A 14 -5.71 -4.72 -11.04
N ARG A 15 -4.47 -4.30 -10.81
CA ARG A 15 -3.27 -4.97 -11.28
C ARG A 15 -2.23 -4.89 -10.18
N GLN A 16 -1.39 -5.92 -10.08
CA GLN A 16 -0.36 -6.01 -9.06
C GLN A 16 0.58 -4.80 -9.07
N GLU A 17 0.79 -4.10 -10.21
CA GLU A 17 1.66 -2.91 -10.30
C GLU A 17 0.98 -1.63 -9.78
N LYS A 18 -0.31 -1.69 -9.44
CA LYS A 18 -1.10 -0.56 -8.92
C LYS A 18 -1.48 -0.69 -7.44
N ALA A 19 -1.06 -1.77 -6.76
CA ALA A 19 -1.31 -1.98 -5.34
C ALA A 19 -0.95 -0.76 -4.45
N ILE A 20 0.23 -0.12 -4.63
CA ILE A 20 0.56 1.11 -3.88
C ILE A 20 -0.45 2.22 -4.16
N TRP A 21 -0.80 2.48 -5.42
CA TRP A 21 -1.78 3.51 -5.77
C TRP A 21 -3.14 3.26 -5.10
N TRP A 22 -3.62 2.02 -5.13
CA TRP A 22 -4.85 1.61 -4.45
C TRP A 22 -4.75 1.72 -2.93
N TYR A 23 -3.57 1.48 -2.35
CA TYR A 23 -3.36 1.63 -0.91
C TYR A 23 -3.29 3.11 -0.48
N THR A 24 -2.78 4.00 -1.32
CA THR A 24 -2.69 5.44 -1.02
C THR A 24 -3.95 6.23 -1.39
N ARG A 25 -4.82 5.66 -2.24
CA ARG A 25 -6.11 6.26 -2.57
C ARG A 25 -7.03 6.15 -1.36
N GLU A 26 -7.70 7.25 -1.00
CA GLU A 26 -8.71 7.28 0.06
C GLU A 26 -9.95 6.47 -0.36
N CYS A 27 -9.90 5.16 -0.16
CA CYS A 27 -10.94 4.21 -0.52
C CYS A 27 -10.88 2.95 0.35
N PHE A 28 -11.71 1.95 0.03
CA PHE A 28 -11.93 0.80 0.90
C PHE A 28 -10.65 -0.02 1.17
N THR A 29 -9.73 -0.12 0.21
CA THR A 29 -8.46 -0.88 0.36
C THR A 29 -7.60 -0.31 1.48
N TYR A 30 -7.45 1.01 1.53
CA TYR A 30 -6.73 1.70 2.61
C TYR A 30 -7.41 1.49 3.96
N GLU A 31 -8.72 1.74 4.04
CA GLU A 31 -9.49 1.69 5.29
C GLU A 31 -9.53 0.27 5.88
N ILE A 32 -9.88 -0.73 5.05
CA ILE A 32 -10.03 -2.11 5.49
C ILE A 32 -8.67 -2.69 5.90
N LEU A 33 -7.61 -2.50 5.09
CA LEU A 33 -6.30 -3.05 5.43
C LEU A 33 -5.75 -2.43 6.71
N ASN A 34 -5.79 -1.10 6.83
CA ASN A 34 -5.28 -0.44 8.02
C ASN A 34 -6.07 -0.77 9.28
N ARG A 35 -7.40 -0.92 9.17
CA ARG A 35 -8.22 -1.37 10.29
C ARG A 35 -7.85 -2.79 10.69
N ALA A 36 -7.78 -3.72 9.73
CA ALA A 36 -7.49 -5.12 9.99
C ALA A 36 -6.11 -5.31 10.65
N LEU A 37 -5.09 -4.58 10.18
CA LEU A 37 -3.76 -4.58 10.78
C LEU A 37 -3.77 -4.02 12.21
N ARG A 38 -4.54 -2.95 12.49
CA ARG A 38 -4.65 -2.36 13.83
C ARG A 38 -5.37 -3.26 14.82
N THR A 39 -6.40 -3.97 14.37
CA THR A 39 -7.20 -4.86 15.22
C THR A 39 -6.70 -6.30 15.21
N LEU A 40 -5.66 -6.60 14.43
CA LEU A 40 -5.17 -7.96 14.18
C LEU A 40 -6.30 -8.92 13.74
N ASP A 41 -7.19 -8.42 12.89
CA ASP A 41 -8.28 -9.22 12.33
C ASP A 41 -7.71 -10.20 11.31
N ALA A 42 -7.42 -11.41 11.78
CA ALA A 42 -6.75 -12.45 11.00
C ALA A 42 -7.56 -12.85 9.76
N ASP A 43 -8.88 -12.92 9.85
CA ASP A 43 -9.73 -13.30 8.72
C ASP A 43 -9.64 -12.25 7.61
N THR A 44 -9.72 -10.97 7.96
CA THR A 44 -9.57 -9.89 6.99
C THR A 44 -8.14 -9.83 6.43
N ILE A 45 -7.12 -10.00 7.25
CA ILE A 45 -5.71 -10.03 6.80
C ILE A 45 -5.48 -11.16 5.80
N ILE A 46 -5.97 -12.36 6.09
CA ILE A 46 -5.84 -13.54 5.21
C ILE A 46 -6.57 -13.30 3.88
N ASN A 47 -7.80 -12.77 3.92
CA ASN A 47 -8.57 -12.46 2.72
C ASN A 47 -7.90 -11.38 1.85
N MET A 48 -7.20 -10.42 2.48
CA MET A 48 -6.42 -9.40 1.78
C MET A 48 -5.00 -9.85 1.42
N GLY A 49 -4.63 -11.11 1.67
CA GLY A 49 -3.25 -11.60 1.53
C GLY A 49 -2.64 -11.36 0.16
N PHE A 50 -3.42 -11.49 -0.92
CA PHE A 50 -2.94 -11.17 -2.28
C PHE A 50 -2.56 -9.70 -2.43
N PHE A 51 -3.40 -8.78 -1.92
CA PHE A 51 -3.17 -7.35 -2.00
C PHE A 51 -1.98 -6.93 -1.13
N ILE A 52 -1.84 -7.53 0.05
CA ILE A 52 -0.69 -7.32 0.94
C ILE A 52 0.60 -7.79 0.27
N HIS A 53 0.57 -8.96 -0.38
CA HIS A 53 1.71 -9.47 -1.12
C HIS A 53 2.14 -8.51 -2.23
N ASP A 54 1.22 -8.08 -3.09
CA ASP A 54 1.50 -7.16 -4.20
C ASP A 54 2.02 -5.80 -3.69
N LEU A 55 1.41 -5.30 -2.61
CA LEU A 55 1.83 -4.05 -1.96
C LEU A 55 3.26 -4.17 -1.44
N HIS A 56 3.58 -5.27 -0.75
CA HIS A 56 4.93 -5.53 -0.25
C HIS A 56 5.95 -5.64 -1.39
N GLN A 57 5.64 -6.38 -2.46
CA GLN A 57 6.54 -6.51 -3.61
C GLN A 57 6.87 -5.15 -4.23
N GLN A 58 5.88 -4.29 -4.44
CA GLN A 58 6.13 -2.95 -4.98
C GLN A 58 6.95 -2.07 -4.04
N ILE A 59 6.71 -2.14 -2.73
CA ILE A 59 7.48 -1.36 -1.75
C ILE A 59 8.95 -1.80 -1.78
N VAL A 60 9.22 -3.11 -1.82
CA VAL A 60 10.58 -3.65 -1.95
C VAL A 60 11.23 -3.18 -3.25
N GLN A 61 10.53 -3.28 -4.38
CA GLN A 61 11.05 -2.83 -5.68
C GLN A 61 11.40 -1.33 -5.69
N LEU A 62 10.51 -0.47 -5.16
CA LEU A 62 10.77 0.97 -5.05
C LEU A 62 11.94 1.27 -4.11
N HIS A 63 12.03 0.55 -2.99
CA HIS A 63 13.14 0.71 -2.06
C HIS A 63 14.47 0.30 -2.71
N GLU A 64 14.51 -0.81 -3.45
CA GLU A 64 15.68 -1.25 -4.21
C GLU A 64 16.12 -0.25 -5.27
N GLN A 65 15.17 0.37 -5.98
CA GLN A 65 15.45 1.43 -6.95
C GLN A 65 16.03 2.70 -6.29
N GLN A 66 15.67 2.97 -5.03
CA GLN A 66 16.12 4.14 -4.30
C GLN A 66 17.46 3.94 -3.57
N LEU A 67 17.85 2.69 -3.25
CA LEU A 67 19.11 2.38 -2.57
C LEU A 67 20.37 3.00 -3.24
N PRO A 68 20.53 2.98 -4.58
CA PRO A 68 21.65 3.65 -5.25
C PRO A 68 21.68 5.17 -5.06
N TYR A 69 20.51 5.81 -4.88
CA TYR A 69 20.39 7.25 -4.71
C TYR A 69 20.81 7.70 -3.30
N TYR A 70 20.47 6.91 -2.27
CA TYR A 70 20.77 7.25 -0.87
C TYR A 70 22.21 6.93 -0.45
N ARG A 71 22.91 6.01 -1.13
CA ARG A 71 24.34 5.77 -0.88
C ARG A 71 25.25 6.98 -1.18
N GLY A 72 24.74 8.00 -1.88
CA GLY A 72 25.48 9.23 -2.21
C GLY A 72 24.95 10.52 -1.56
N LYS A 73 23.84 10.48 -0.81
CA LYS A 73 23.27 11.67 -0.16
C LYS A 73 23.21 11.52 1.35
N LEU A 74 24.06 12.30 2.03
CA LEU A 74 24.00 12.55 3.46
C LEU A 74 22.61 13.14 3.79
N LEU A 75 21.79 12.39 4.53
CA LEU A 75 20.52 12.90 5.06
C LEU A 75 20.83 13.88 6.19
N VAL A 76 20.72 15.19 5.90
CA VAL A 76 20.72 16.23 6.93
C VAL A 76 19.29 16.35 7.45
N VAL A 77 19.06 15.82 8.65
CA VAL A 77 17.78 15.94 9.35
C VAL A 77 17.81 17.21 10.19
N TYR A 78 16.89 18.14 9.93
CA TYR A 78 16.69 19.31 10.77
C TYR A 78 15.63 18.98 11.83
N HIS A 79 16.04 18.94 13.10
CA HIS A 79 15.12 18.95 14.23
C HIS A 79 14.83 20.40 14.60
N HIS A 80 13.56 20.82 14.50
CA HIS A 80 13.10 22.08 15.08
C HIS A 80 12.82 21.84 16.57
N GLN A 81 13.54 22.56 17.44
CA GLN A 81 13.26 22.64 18.87
C GLN A 81 12.08 23.57 19.14
#